data_AF-A0A554MBU3-F1
#
_entry.id   AF-A0A554MBU3-F1
#
_cell.length_a   1.000
_cell.length_b   1.000
_cell.length_c   1.000
_cell.angle_alpha   90.00
_cell.angle_beta   90.00
_cell.angle_gamma   90.00
#
_symmetry.space_group_name_H-M   'P 1'
#
loop_
_entity.id
_entity.type
_entity.pdbx_description
1 polymer ?
#
loop_
_entity_poly.entity_id
_entity_poly.type
_entity_poly.pdbx_seq_one_letter_code
_entity_poly.pdbx_strand_id
1 'polypeptide(L)'
;MINIEIIGNENESNTNLLRRFTKRVRSSGVIKKVRAIRYKLRDASKYTKKKQALRSIKRKTEIEKLIRLGKLPDNRSGEKQNIDA
;
A
#
# COMPACT_ATOMS: atom_id res chain seq x y z
N MET A 1 -0.18 -20.62 6.42
CA MET A 1 -1.63 -20.37 6.33
C MET A 1 -1.89 -19.01 6.97
N ILE A 2 -2.34 -18.00 6.22
CA ILE A 2 -2.58 -16.65 6.80
C ILE A 2 -4.09 -16.53 7.01
N ASN A 3 -4.57 -17.01 8.14
CA ASN A 3 -5.94 -16.82 8.55
C ASN A 3 -6.09 -15.37 9.05
N ILE A 4 -7.00 -14.62 8.44
CA ILE A 4 -7.33 -13.26 8.88
C ILE A 4 -8.63 -13.37 9.64
N GLU A 5 -8.54 -13.27 10.96
CA GLU A 5 -9.67 -13.33 11.86
C GLU A 5 -9.95 -11.94 12.44
N ILE A 6 -11.23 -11.66 12.64
CA ILE A 6 -11.71 -10.50 13.37
C ILE A 6 -12.84 -10.95 14.30
N ILE A 7 -12.69 -10.60 15.57
CA ILE A 7 -13.73 -10.76 16.59
C ILE A 7 -14.61 -9.50 16.56
N GLY A 8 -15.93 -9.73 16.56
CA GLY A 8 -16.92 -8.67 16.63
C GLY A 8 -16.96 -8.03 18.01
N ASN A 9 -17.22 -6.73 18.06
CA ASN A 9 -17.42 -6.02 19.32
C ASN A 9 -18.92 -5.89 19.62
N GLU A 10 -19.31 -5.86 20.89
CA GLU A 10 -20.72 -5.92 21.34
C GLU A 10 -21.62 -4.81 20.76
N ASN A 11 -21.06 -3.62 20.47
CA ASN A 11 -21.80 -2.47 19.92
C ASN A 11 -21.39 -2.10 18.47
N GLU A 12 -20.82 -3.03 17.70
CA GLU A 12 -20.40 -2.75 16.33
C GLU A 12 -21.50 -3.04 15.29
N SER A 13 -21.76 -2.08 14.38
CA SER A 13 -22.58 -2.34 13.19
C SER A 13 -21.87 -3.27 12.21
N ASN A 14 -22.62 -4.17 11.56
CA ASN A 14 -22.11 -5.10 10.54
C ASN A 14 -21.26 -4.42 9.44
N THR A 15 -21.60 -3.17 9.09
CA THR A 15 -20.84 -2.39 8.08
C THR A 15 -19.44 -2.02 8.55
N ASN A 16 -19.28 -1.67 9.82
CA ASN A 16 -17.98 -1.35 10.42
C ASN A 16 -17.10 -2.59 10.55
N LEU A 17 -17.70 -3.73 10.89
CA LEU A 17 -17.01 -5.02 10.95
C LEU A 17 -16.42 -5.39 9.58
N LEU A 18 -17.22 -5.28 8.50
CA LEU A 18 -16.77 -5.51 7.12
C LEU A 18 -15.64 -4.55 6.71
N ARG A 19 -15.71 -3.28 7.13
CA ARG A 19 -14.63 -2.31 6.86
C ARG A 19 -13.32 -2.69 7.55
N ARG A 20 -13.38 -3.11 8.82
CA ARG A 20 -12.20 -3.60 9.57
C ARG A 20 -11.62 -4.84 8.90
N PHE A 21 -12.47 -5.78 8.48
CA PHE A 21 -12.06 -6.96 7.73
C PHE A 21 -11.33 -6.59 6.45
N THR A 22 -11.94 -5.74 5.63
CA THR A 22 -11.36 -5.26 4.37
C THR A 22 -10.01 -4.56 4.61
N LYS A 23 -9.91 -3.72 5.64
CA LYS A 23 -8.66 -3.04 6.01
C LYS A 23 -7.59 -4.05 6.45
N ARG A 24 -7.95 -5.03 7.28
CA ARG A 24 -7.04 -6.08 7.76
C ARG A 24 -6.52 -6.93 6.60
N VAL A 25 -7.40 -7.36 5.71
CA VAL A 25 -7.07 -8.09 4.47
C VAL A 25 -6.16 -7.30 3.55
N ARG A 26 -6.41 -5.98 3.39
CA ARG A 26 -5.55 -5.12 2.57
C ARG A 26 -4.18 -4.92 3.21
N SER A 27 -4.13 -4.69 4.52
CA SER A 27 -2.89 -4.49 5.28
C SER A 27 -2.03 -5.74 5.37
N SER A 28 -2.64 -6.93 5.43
CA SER A 28 -1.91 -8.20 5.54
C SER A 28 -1.16 -8.57 4.25
N GLY A 29 -1.50 -7.94 3.12
CA GLY A 29 -0.82 -8.17 1.84
C GLY A 29 -1.02 -9.56 1.24
N VAL A 30 -1.89 -10.41 1.83
CA VAL A 30 -2.13 -11.80 1.41
C VAL A 30 -2.54 -11.87 -0.05
N ILE A 31 -3.46 -11.00 -0.48
CA ILE A 31 -3.91 -10.94 -1.88
C ILE A 31 -2.74 -10.64 -2.82
N LYS A 32 -1.85 -9.71 -2.45
CA LYS A 32 -0.68 -9.36 -3.27
C LYS A 32 0.28 -10.55 -3.37
N LYS A 33 0.52 -11.24 -2.26
CA LYS A 33 1.39 -12.43 -2.21
C LYS A 33 0.85 -13.56 -3.08
N VAL A 34 -0.42 -13.93 -2.92
CA VAL A 34 -1.06 -15.00 -3.69
C VAL A 34 -1.05 -14.67 -5.19
N ARG A 35 -1.30 -13.41 -5.58
CA ARG A 35 -1.19 -12.99 -6.98
C ARG A 35 0.24 -13.08 -7.50
N ALA A 36 1.24 -12.72 -6.69
CA ALA A 36 2.64 -12.76 -7.09
C ALA A 36 3.18 -14.18 -7.31
N ILE A 37 2.72 -15.16 -6.52
CA ILE A 37 3.18 -16.57 -6.62
C ILE A 37 2.33 -17.43 -7.56
N ARG A 38 1.25 -16.89 -8.14
CA ARG A 38 0.30 -17.65 -8.98
C ARG A 38 0.97 -18.31 -10.18
N TYR A 39 1.92 -17.62 -10.80
CA TYR A 39 2.64 -18.10 -11.98
C TYR A 39 4.14 -18.06 -11.73
N LYS A 40 4.86 -19.07 -12.24
CA LYS A 40 6.32 -19.12 -12.17
C LYS A 40 6.91 -18.08 -13.12
N LEU A 41 7.67 -17.13 -12.58
CA LEU A 41 8.45 -16.16 -13.35
C LEU A 41 9.93 -16.50 -13.26
N ARG A 42 10.70 -16.12 -14.30
CA ARG A 42 12.16 -16.22 -14.26
C ARG A 42 12.72 -15.18 -13.28
N ASP A 43 13.77 -15.55 -12.55
CA ASP A 43 14.51 -14.61 -11.71
C ASP A 43 15.10 -13.45 -12.52
N ALA A 44 14.88 -12.23 -12.03
CA ALA A 44 15.42 -11.04 -12.66
C ALA A 44 16.95 -11.00 -12.57
N SER A 45 17.59 -10.60 -13.67
CA SER A 45 19.04 -10.40 -13.72
C SER A 45 19.51 -9.29 -12.76
N LYS A 46 20.81 -9.28 -12.42
CA LYS A 46 21.43 -8.22 -11.60
C LYS A 46 21.21 -6.84 -12.21
N TYR A 47 21.34 -6.71 -13.53
CA TYR A 47 21.14 -5.45 -14.25
C TYR A 47 19.68 -4.97 -14.16
N THR A 48 18.71 -5.88 -14.39
CA THR A 48 17.28 -5.55 -14.31
C THR A 48 16.90 -5.06 -12.91
N LYS A 49 17.41 -5.72 -11.86
CA LYS A 49 17.22 -5.31 -10.46
C LYS A 49 17.81 -3.92 -10.21
N LYS A 50 19.03 -3.65 -10.68
CA LYS A 50 19.70 -2.34 -10.56
C LYS A 50 18.90 -1.23 -11.26
N LYS A 51 18.44 -1.47 -12.49
CA LYS A 51 17.61 -0.52 -13.26
C LYS A 51 16.31 -0.18 -12.53
N GLN A 52 15.63 -1.17 -11.96
CA GLN A 52 14.40 -0.95 -11.18
C GLN A 52 14.67 -0.14 -9.90
N ALA A 53 15.77 -0.44 -9.19
CA ALA A 53 16.18 0.31 -8.00
C ALA A 53 16.44 1.79 -8.30
N LEU A 54 17.20 2.07 -9.37
CA LEU A 54 17.49 3.45 -9.81
C LEU A 54 16.20 4.22 -10.17
N ARG A 55 15.26 3.57 -10.86
CA ARG A 55 13.95 4.17 -11.17
C ARG A 55 13.18 4.52 -9.89
N SER A 56 13.18 3.64 -8.90
CA SER A 56 12.51 3.89 -7.62
C SER A 56 13.13 5.06 -6.85
N ILE A 57 14.47 5.18 -6.85
CA ILE A 57 15.17 6.30 -6.22
C ILE A 57 14.81 7.62 -6.92
N LYS A 58 14.88 7.66 -8.26
CA LYS A 58 14.50 8.85 -9.04
C LYS A 58 13.07 9.28 -8.77
N ARG A 59 12.13 8.34 -8.69
CA ARG A 59 10.73 8.65 -8.40
C ARG A 59 10.55 9.25 -7.01
N LYS A 60 11.31 8.80 -6.01
CA LYS A 60 11.26 9.36 -4.65
C LYS A 60 11.70 10.82 -4.65
N THR A 61 12.82 11.13 -5.31
CA THR A 61 13.34 12.51 -5.37
C THR A 61 12.41 13.44 -6.16
N GLU A 62 11.78 12.95 -7.23
CA GLU A 62 10.75 13.69 -7.97
C GLU A 62 9.54 14.03 -7.09
N ILE A 63 9.04 13.06 -6.32
CA ILE A 63 7.92 13.26 -5.38
C ILE A 63 8.29 14.29 -4.31
N GLU A 64 9.47 14.18 -3.71
CA GLU A 64 9.96 15.15 -2.71
C GLU A 64 10.05 16.57 -3.28
N LYS A 65 10.54 16.71 -4.52
CA LYS A 65 10.58 17.99 -5.22
C LYS A 65 9.17 18.55 -5.45
N LEU A 66 8.22 17.72 -5.88
CA LEU A 66 6.85 18.15 -6.12
C LEU A 66 6.14 18.59 -4.83
N ILE A 67 6.36 17.86 -3.72
CA ILE A 67 5.86 18.24 -2.39
C ILE A 67 6.45 19.60 -2.00
N ARG A 68 7.76 19.80 -2.17
CA ARG A 68 8.42 21.08 -1.85
C ARG A 68 7.93 22.24 -2.72
N LEU A 69 7.50 21.97 -3.95
CA LEU A 69 6.91 22.96 -4.84
C LEU A 69 5.40 23.18 -4.60
N GLY A 70 4.80 22.51 -3.62
CA GLY A 70 3.36 22.60 -3.33
C GLY A 70 2.46 21.96 -4.39
N LYS A 71 3.01 21.20 -5.34
CA LYS A 71 2.27 20.57 -6.45
C LYS A 71 1.68 19.21 -6.08
N LEU A 72 2.04 18.67 -4.92
CA LEU A 72 1.56 17.38 -4.42
C LEU A 72 1.34 17.48 -2.91
N PRO A 73 0.19 17.00 -2.38
CA PRO A 73 -0.03 16.96 -0.93
C PRO A 73 0.92 15.96 -0.27
N ASP A 74 1.43 16.35 0.90
CA ASP A 74 2.30 15.50 1.70
C ASP A 74 1.46 14.53 2.55
N ASN A 75 1.29 13.31 2.06
CA ASN A 75 0.54 12.26 2.75
C ASN A 75 1.43 11.39 3.67
N ARG A 76 2.62 11.86 4.05
CA ARG A 76 3.55 11.11 4.95
C ARG A 76 3.05 11.08 6.39
N SER A 77 2.38 12.14 6.85
CA SER A 77 1.62 12.17 8.09
C SER A 77 0.20 11.65 7.82
N GLY A 78 -0.33 10.78 8.67
CA GLY A 78 -1.70 10.24 8.56
C GLY A 78 -2.81 11.28 8.80
N GLU A 79 -2.52 12.56 8.63
CA GLU A 79 -3.49 13.65 8.69
C GLU A 79 -4.13 13.78 7.32
N LYS A 80 -5.42 13.42 7.25
CA LYS A 80 -6.26 13.72 6.11
C LYS A 80 -6.25 15.24 5.94
N GLN A 81 -5.66 15.73 4.86
CA GLN A 81 -5.96 17.08 4.42
C GLN A 81 -7.40 17.07 3.91
N ASN A 82 -8.31 17.67 4.68
CA ASN A 82 -9.56 18.20 4.13
C ASN A 82 -9.13 19.18 3.05
N ILE A 83 -9.32 18.80 1.79
CA ILE A 83 -9.23 19.74 0.68
C ILE A 83 -10.67 20.14 0.43
N ASP A 84 -11.12 21.14 1.20
CA ASP A 84 -12.34 21.87 0.92
C ASP A 84 -12.19 22.54 -0.46
N ALA A 85 -13.09 22.18 -1.36
CA ALA A 85 -13.51 22.96 -2.51
C ALA A 85 -15.03 22.84 -2.61
#